data_AF-A0A8J7IVZ3-F1
#
_entry.id   AF-A0A8J7IVZ3-F1
#
_cell.length_a   1.000
_cell.length_b   1.000
_cell.length_c   1.000
_cell.angle_alpha   90.00
_cell.angle_beta   90.00
_cell.angle_gamma   90.00
#
_symmetry.space_group_name_H-M   'P 1'
#
loop_
_entity.id
_entity.type
_entity.pdbx_description
1 polymer ?
#
loop_
_entity_poly.entity_id
_entity_poly.type
_entity_poly.pdbx_seq_one_letter_code
_entity_poly.pdbx_strand_id
1 'polypeptide(L)'
;MRKNFKNQLREILGFPSSEEQLRGVQSQKIQKAIHSLKTKELRFYFQQLVEKSKPGAVFSCQVNGIDILAPVELLRLYPHCLYLDKEKQPIYWIEPQQSDWLCEKVQPGDTVFDIGAAFGVISVALSQKVGKSGSVHSFDPSQTAQKVLKKVINFNELSNIKVVHKAIADRAGMESFIEYTADNELSWASDASSLYAETIDPTLNHVEYTVEVTTIDDYVAQRGLEPKAIKIDIEGFELYGLRGGKKTLEQFAPYLCIDIHRDVKTGESALLGVEPFLQKLGYDLRMEDHAVYCTPKKLVNSAGR
;
A
#
# COMPACT_ATOMS: atom_id res chain seq x y z
N MET A 1 -11.65 15.69 35.79
CA MET A 1 -10.46 15.99 34.97
C MET A 1 -10.45 15.29 33.59
N ARG A 2 -10.53 13.95 33.48
CA ARG A 2 -10.49 13.24 32.17
C ARG A 2 -11.59 13.60 31.16
N LYS A 3 -12.80 13.95 31.63
CA LYS A 3 -13.96 14.31 30.77
C LYS A 3 -13.83 15.72 30.16
N ASN A 4 -13.23 16.66 30.89
CA ASN A 4 -12.96 18.02 30.41
C ASN A 4 -11.84 18.04 29.36
N PHE A 5 -10.84 17.17 29.53
CA PHE A 5 -9.72 17.07 28.59
C PHE A 5 -10.12 16.47 27.24
N LYS A 6 -11.05 15.50 27.20
CA LYS A 6 -11.64 15.00 25.94
C LYS A 6 -12.40 16.08 25.16
N ASN A 7 -13.13 16.93 25.86
CA ASN A 7 -13.88 18.03 25.23
C ASN A 7 -12.93 19.15 24.78
N GLN A 8 -11.88 19.45 25.56
CA GLN A 8 -10.81 20.34 25.11
C GLN A 8 -10.08 19.77 23.91
N LEU A 9 -9.74 18.47 23.88
CA LEU A 9 -9.15 17.81 22.69
C LEU A 9 -10.06 17.90 21.45
N ARG A 10 -11.38 17.93 21.65
CA ARG A 10 -12.36 18.14 20.57
C ARG A 10 -12.34 19.54 19.97
N GLU A 11 -12.11 20.56 20.79
CA GLU A 11 -11.86 21.91 20.28
C GLU A 11 -10.42 22.03 19.72
N ILE A 12 -9.46 21.37 20.38
CA ILE A 12 -8.01 21.37 20.09
C ILE A 12 -7.67 20.71 18.75
N LEU A 13 -8.44 19.72 18.31
CA LEU A 13 -8.18 19.02 17.06
C LEU A 13 -9.11 19.48 15.93
N GLY A 14 -9.91 20.53 16.13
CA GLY A 14 -10.78 21.10 15.08
C GLY A 14 -11.88 20.13 14.62
N PHE A 15 -12.75 19.70 15.53
CA PHE A 15 -13.89 18.86 15.15
C PHE A 15 -14.97 19.69 14.44
N PRO A 16 -15.34 19.36 13.19
CA PRO A 16 -16.55 19.89 12.57
C PRO A 16 -17.75 19.09 13.05
N SER A 17 -18.82 19.80 13.43
CA SER A 17 -20.15 19.23 13.26
C SER A 17 -20.43 19.15 11.76
N SER A 18 -20.26 17.96 11.18
CA SER A 18 -20.47 17.64 9.76
C SER A 18 -19.57 18.38 8.75
N GLU A 19 -18.84 17.60 7.95
CA GLU A 19 -18.18 17.97 6.68
C GLU A 19 -16.90 18.83 6.63
N GLU A 20 -16.32 19.37 7.70
CA GLU A 20 -15.03 20.09 7.52
C GLU A 20 -13.81 19.17 7.47
N GLN A 21 -13.03 19.32 6.39
CA GLN A 21 -11.66 18.87 6.28
C GLN A 21 -10.84 19.43 7.46
N LEU A 22 -9.99 18.60 8.08
CA LEU A 22 -8.99 19.04 9.06
C LEU A 22 -7.95 19.95 8.38
N ARG A 23 -8.29 21.21 8.16
CA ARG A 23 -7.30 22.27 7.96
C ARG A 23 -6.77 22.66 9.33
N GLY A 24 -5.44 22.64 9.44
CA GLY A 24 -4.69 22.69 10.69
C GLY A 24 -5.24 23.62 11.76
N VAL A 25 -5.10 23.16 12.99
CA VAL A 25 -5.46 23.83 14.23
C VAL A 25 -4.75 25.19 14.35
N GLN A 26 -5.45 26.29 14.06
CA GLN A 26 -4.87 27.64 13.99
C GLN A 26 -4.86 28.42 15.32
N SER A 27 -5.46 27.91 16.41
CA SER A 27 -5.47 28.65 17.67
C SER A 27 -4.16 28.47 18.45
N GLN A 28 -3.45 29.58 18.72
CA GLN A 28 -2.24 29.59 19.56
C GLN A 28 -2.44 28.95 20.95
N LYS A 29 -3.66 29.06 21.51
CA LYS A 29 -4.00 28.49 22.82
C LYS A 29 -3.97 26.96 22.76
N ILE A 30 -4.40 26.43 21.64
CA ILE A 30 -4.44 25.00 21.36
C ILE A 30 -3.04 24.46 21.11
N GLN A 31 -2.23 25.14 20.30
CA GLN A 31 -0.85 24.75 20.04
C GLN A 31 -0.03 24.67 21.33
N LYS A 32 -0.22 25.61 22.26
CA LYS A 32 0.40 25.58 23.59
C LYS A 32 -0.02 24.36 24.41
N ALA A 33 -1.30 23.98 24.38
CA ALA A 33 -1.80 22.79 25.08
C ALA A 33 -1.19 21.50 24.50
N ILE A 34 -1.14 21.36 23.17
CA ILE A 34 -0.50 20.22 22.48
C ILE A 34 0.99 20.16 22.85
N HIS A 35 1.68 21.30 22.84
CA HIS A 35 3.10 21.38 23.20
C HIS A 35 3.40 21.01 24.66
N SER A 36 2.43 21.17 25.57
CA SER A 36 2.60 20.79 26.99
C SER A 36 2.54 19.28 27.26
N LEU A 37 1.95 18.48 26.35
CA LEU A 37 1.79 17.03 26.55
C LEU A 37 3.04 16.23 26.24
N LYS A 38 3.25 15.11 26.93
CA LYS A 38 4.30 14.17 26.55
C LYS A 38 3.96 13.50 25.22
N THR A 39 4.95 13.29 24.34
CA THR A 39 4.76 12.67 23.02
C THR A 39 4.01 11.34 23.07
N LYS A 40 4.33 10.48 24.05
CA LYS A 40 3.65 9.18 24.23
C LYS A 40 2.15 9.32 24.56
N GLU A 41 1.80 10.32 25.37
CA GLU A 41 0.39 10.58 25.73
C GLU A 41 -0.37 11.11 24.51
N LEU A 42 0.22 12.06 23.79
CA LEU A 42 -0.38 12.63 22.60
C LEU A 42 -0.58 11.60 21.49
N ARG A 43 0.41 10.73 21.24
CA ARG A 43 0.29 9.59 20.32
C ARG A 43 -0.89 8.70 20.69
N PHE A 44 -1.01 8.32 21.96
CA PHE A 44 -2.14 7.53 22.43
C PHE A 44 -3.49 8.23 22.19
N TYR A 45 -3.56 9.55 22.41
CA TYR A 45 -4.77 10.31 22.09
C TYR A 45 -5.10 10.32 20.59
N PHE A 46 -4.11 10.48 19.71
CA PHE A 46 -4.31 10.37 18.27
C PHE A 46 -4.81 8.99 17.84
N GLN A 47 -4.25 7.91 18.39
CA GLN A 47 -4.75 6.56 18.12
C GLN A 47 -6.22 6.43 18.54
N GLN A 48 -6.58 6.92 19.74
CA GLN A 48 -7.96 6.91 20.22
C GLN A 48 -8.90 7.79 19.41
N LEU A 49 -8.38 8.86 18.80
CA LEU A 49 -9.11 9.76 17.93
C LEU A 49 -9.43 9.08 16.59
N VAL A 50 -8.42 8.54 15.92
CA VAL A 50 -8.56 7.77 14.67
C VAL A 50 -9.56 6.64 14.89
N GLU A 51 -9.37 5.87 15.96
CA GLU A 51 -10.22 4.73 16.29
C GLU A 51 -11.70 5.11 16.46
N LYS A 52 -11.99 6.25 17.09
CA LYS A 52 -13.37 6.69 17.39
C LYS A 52 -14.00 7.57 16.31
N SER A 53 -13.26 7.92 15.26
CA SER A 53 -13.75 8.79 14.21
C SER A 53 -14.76 8.06 13.32
N LYS A 54 -15.71 8.79 12.73
CA LYS A 54 -16.70 8.14 11.85
C LYS A 54 -16.03 7.70 10.54
N PRO A 55 -16.46 6.59 9.91
CA PRO A 55 -16.03 6.26 8.54
C PRO A 55 -16.16 7.45 7.59
N GLY A 56 -15.18 7.65 6.71
CA GLY A 56 -15.08 8.81 5.83
C GLY A 56 -14.49 10.08 6.44
N ALA A 57 -14.19 10.11 7.74
CA ALA A 57 -13.38 11.19 8.31
C ALA A 57 -11.99 11.22 7.66
N VAL A 58 -11.42 12.41 7.50
CA VAL A 58 -10.14 12.63 6.80
C VAL A 58 -9.19 13.41 7.69
N PHE A 59 -7.94 12.97 7.74
CA PHE A 59 -6.87 13.55 8.54
C PHE A 59 -5.74 14.04 7.63
N SER A 60 -5.18 15.20 7.95
CA SER A 60 -3.88 15.61 7.42
C SER A 60 -2.79 14.92 8.24
N CYS A 61 -1.91 14.17 7.57
CA CYS A 61 -0.74 13.54 8.18
C CYS A 61 0.35 13.34 7.12
N GLN A 62 1.53 12.91 7.57
CA GLN A 62 2.53 12.37 6.67
C GLN A 62 2.46 10.85 6.65
N VAL A 63 2.59 10.26 5.47
CA VAL A 63 2.84 8.83 5.29
C VAL A 63 4.10 8.69 4.47
N ASN A 64 5.11 7.99 5.01
CA ASN A 64 6.43 7.82 4.39
C ASN A 64 7.05 9.14 3.91
N GLY A 65 6.93 10.20 4.73
CA GLY A 65 7.46 11.53 4.41
C GLY A 65 6.64 12.33 3.39
N ILE A 66 5.47 11.86 2.98
CA ILE A 66 4.57 12.54 2.04
C ILE A 66 3.36 13.06 2.79
N ASP A 67 3.10 14.37 2.68
CA ASP A 67 1.90 14.99 3.19
C ASP A 67 0.69 14.49 2.40
N ILE A 68 -0.28 13.89 3.10
CA ILE A 68 -1.52 13.40 2.50
C ILE A 68 -2.74 13.75 3.35
N LEU A 69 -3.88 13.82 2.67
CA LEU A 69 -5.20 13.71 3.27
C LEU A 69 -5.59 12.23 3.32
N ALA A 70 -5.44 11.62 4.50
CA ALA A 70 -5.69 10.21 4.73
C ALA A 70 -7.12 9.98 5.27
N PRO A 71 -7.94 9.14 4.61
CA PRO A 71 -9.18 8.68 5.21
C PRO A 71 -8.88 7.83 6.46
N VAL A 72 -9.74 7.93 7.47
CA VAL A 72 -9.59 7.22 8.75
C VAL A 72 -9.48 5.72 8.58
N GLU A 73 -10.15 5.16 7.56
CA GLU A 73 -10.08 3.74 7.21
C GLU A 73 -8.66 3.27 6.94
N LEU A 74 -7.83 4.08 6.27
CA LEU A 74 -6.41 3.78 6.05
C LEU A 74 -5.64 3.84 7.38
N LEU A 75 -5.86 4.89 8.17
CA LEU A 75 -5.11 5.11 9.41
C LEU A 75 -5.39 4.07 10.50
N ARG A 76 -6.55 3.42 10.47
CA ARG A 76 -6.94 2.35 11.41
C ARG A 76 -6.20 1.03 11.19
N LEU A 77 -5.64 0.81 10.00
CA LEU A 77 -4.87 -0.39 9.69
C LEU A 77 -3.47 -0.32 10.28
N TYR A 78 -2.93 0.89 10.35
CA TYR A 78 -1.55 1.14 10.75
C TYR A 78 -1.42 1.94 12.07
N PRO A 79 -2.18 1.62 13.15
CA PRO A 79 -2.09 2.38 14.40
C PRO A 79 -0.72 2.18 15.06
N HIS A 80 -0.05 1.05 14.78
CA HIS A 80 1.28 0.74 15.26
C HIS A 80 2.36 1.58 14.54
N CYS A 81 2.11 1.99 13.30
CA CYS A 81 2.98 2.84 12.49
C CYS A 81 2.89 4.33 12.80
N LEU A 82 1.96 4.77 13.66
CA LEU A 82 1.83 6.18 14.02
C LEU A 82 3.00 6.65 14.90
N TYR A 83 3.61 7.77 14.53
CA TYR A 83 4.60 8.54 15.27
C TYR A 83 4.20 10.02 15.28
N LEU A 84 4.97 10.83 16.00
CA LEU A 84 4.82 12.27 16.03
C LEU A 84 6.17 12.91 15.71
N ASP A 85 6.18 13.93 14.86
CA ASP A 85 7.37 14.73 14.59
C ASP A 85 7.71 15.70 15.75
N LYS A 86 8.71 16.56 15.53
CA LYS A 86 9.15 17.54 16.54
C LYS A 86 8.06 18.58 16.83
N GLU A 87 7.25 18.88 15.84
CA GLU A 87 6.09 19.79 15.84
C GLU A 87 4.80 19.08 16.31
N LYS A 88 4.91 17.80 16.70
CA LYS A 88 3.83 16.93 17.18
C LYS A 88 2.73 16.67 16.14
N GLN A 89 3.05 16.72 14.85
CA GLN A 89 2.18 16.29 13.77
C GLN A 89 2.26 14.76 13.57
N PRO A 90 1.15 14.11 13.19
CA PRO A 90 1.13 12.67 12.95
C PRO A 90 1.93 12.29 11.70
N ILE A 91 2.86 11.35 11.88
CA ILE A 91 3.61 10.70 10.79
C ILE A 91 3.38 9.19 10.87
N TYR A 92 3.13 8.55 9.73
CA TYR A 92 3.04 7.11 9.59
C TYR A 92 4.22 6.59 8.77
N TRP A 93 4.90 5.59 9.30
CA TRP A 93 5.95 4.86 8.59
C TRP A 93 5.45 3.45 8.30
N ILE A 94 5.05 3.20 7.06
CA ILE A 94 4.41 1.97 6.60
C ILE A 94 5.25 1.44 5.44
N GLU A 95 5.96 0.32 5.63
CA GLU A 95 6.90 -0.22 4.64
C GLU A 95 7.82 0.86 4.01
N PRO A 96 8.44 1.75 4.82
CA PRO A 96 9.16 2.88 4.25
C PRO A 96 10.37 2.44 3.42
N GLN A 97 11.02 1.32 3.77
CA GLN A 97 12.15 0.79 3.02
C GLN A 97 11.75 0.38 1.58
N GLN A 98 10.61 -0.30 1.42
CA GLN A 98 10.07 -0.66 0.11
C GLN A 98 9.71 0.60 -0.70
N SER A 99 8.99 1.53 -0.07
CA SER A 99 8.59 2.80 -0.67
C SER A 99 9.81 3.60 -1.16
N ASP A 100 10.80 3.79 -0.30
CA ASP A 100 12.02 4.56 -0.59
C ASP A 100 12.83 3.89 -1.69
N TRP A 101 13.06 2.58 -1.59
CA TRP A 101 13.84 1.84 -2.58
C TRP A 101 13.20 1.93 -3.98
N LEU A 102 11.89 1.73 -4.09
CA LEU A 102 11.19 1.85 -5.37
C LEU A 102 11.26 3.28 -5.91
N CYS A 103 11.05 4.29 -5.04
CA CYS A 103 11.16 5.69 -5.42
C CYS A 103 12.55 6.06 -5.93
N GLU A 104 13.63 5.44 -5.43
CA GLU A 104 14.98 5.64 -5.97
C GLU A 104 15.17 5.08 -7.38
N LYS A 105 14.37 4.08 -7.80
CA LYS A 105 14.56 3.38 -9.09
C LYS A 105 13.76 3.98 -10.25
N VAL A 106 12.86 4.91 -9.93
CA VAL A 106 11.97 5.54 -10.91
C VAL A 106 12.20 7.05 -11.00
N GLN A 107 11.80 7.62 -12.13
CA GLN A 107 11.95 9.02 -12.49
C GLN A 107 10.61 9.60 -12.97
N PRO A 108 10.48 10.93 -13.05
CA PRO A 108 9.31 11.55 -13.64
C PRO A 108 9.04 11.03 -15.06
N GLY A 109 7.80 10.61 -15.34
CA GLY A 109 7.42 10.01 -16.63
C GLY A 109 7.38 8.48 -16.66
N ASP A 110 7.95 7.79 -15.67
CA ASP A 110 7.95 6.32 -15.67
C ASP A 110 6.57 5.73 -15.38
N THR A 111 6.34 4.52 -15.90
CA THR A 111 5.21 3.66 -15.53
C THR A 111 5.64 2.67 -14.45
N VAL A 112 4.83 2.53 -13.40
CA VAL A 112 5.12 1.65 -12.25
C VAL A 112 3.90 0.81 -11.90
N PHE A 113 4.12 -0.45 -11.53
CA PHE A 113 3.04 -1.32 -11.05
C PHE A 113 3.17 -1.52 -9.55
N ASP A 114 2.06 -1.40 -8.86
CA ASP A 114 1.91 -1.74 -7.44
C ASP A 114 0.92 -2.90 -7.35
N ILE A 115 1.43 -4.13 -7.27
CA ILE A 115 0.63 -5.35 -7.29
C ILE A 115 0.41 -5.82 -5.86
N GLY A 116 -0.85 -5.84 -5.43
CA GLY A 116 -1.17 -5.90 -3.99
C GLY A 116 -1.19 -4.52 -3.37
N ALA A 117 -1.77 -3.53 -4.07
CA ALA A 117 -1.67 -2.14 -3.67
C ALA A 117 -2.39 -1.82 -2.36
N ALA A 118 -3.27 -2.71 -1.88
CA ALA A 118 -4.07 -2.56 -0.68
C ALA A 118 -4.69 -1.15 -0.62
N PHE A 119 -4.41 -0.41 0.44
CA PHE A 119 -4.97 0.91 0.70
C PHE A 119 -4.20 2.05 0.00
N GLY A 120 -3.18 1.72 -0.80
CA GLY A 120 -2.54 2.66 -1.72
C GLY A 120 -1.34 3.40 -1.17
N VAL A 121 -0.79 2.99 -0.03
CA VAL A 121 0.32 3.71 0.64
C VAL A 121 1.52 3.88 -0.29
N ILE A 122 2.00 2.78 -0.90
CA ILE A 122 3.14 2.82 -1.81
C ILE A 122 2.74 3.44 -3.16
N SER A 123 1.54 3.14 -3.66
CA SER A 123 0.97 3.78 -4.85
C SER A 123 1.00 5.31 -4.80
N VAL A 124 0.69 5.93 -3.65
CA VAL A 124 0.74 7.39 -3.48
C VAL A 124 2.19 7.90 -3.56
N ALA A 125 3.13 7.20 -2.93
CA ALA A 125 4.54 7.58 -2.99
C ALA A 125 5.11 7.54 -4.41
N LEU A 126 4.84 6.45 -5.11
CA LEU A 126 5.23 6.28 -6.50
C LEU A 126 4.56 7.33 -7.40
N SER A 127 3.29 7.63 -7.17
CA SER A 127 2.53 8.64 -7.92
C SER A 127 3.15 10.03 -7.80
N GLN A 128 3.54 10.45 -6.60
CA GLN A 128 4.26 11.71 -6.40
C GLN A 128 5.63 11.67 -7.10
N LYS A 129 6.34 10.55 -7.00
CA LYS A 129 7.69 10.41 -7.56
C LYS A 129 7.72 10.45 -9.09
N VAL A 130 6.84 9.72 -9.77
CA VAL A 130 6.78 9.69 -11.25
C VAL A 130 6.06 10.91 -11.83
N GLY A 131 5.35 11.67 -11.00
CA GLY A 131 4.69 12.91 -11.38
C GLY A 131 3.60 12.74 -12.44
N LYS A 132 3.06 13.86 -12.90
CA LYS A 132 1.89 13.91 -13.79
C LYS A 132 2.12 13.30 -15.18
N SER A 133 3.36 13.17 -15.61
CA SER A 133 3.73 12.53 -16.89
C SER A 133 3.93 11.02 -16.78
N GLY A 134 4.09 10.50 -15.56
CA GLY A 134 4.19 9.06 -15.31
C GLY A 134 2.84 8.45 -14.93
N SER A 135 2.82 7.15 -14.65
CA SER A 135 1.61 6.45 -14.23
C SER A 135 1.91 5.35 -13.22
N VAL A 136 1.02 5.19 -12.25
CA VAL A 136 1.03 4.07 -11.30
C VAL A 136 -0.20 3.21 -11.57
N HIS A 137 -0.01 1.91 -11.71
CA HIS A 137 -1.09 0.94 -11.90
C HIS A 137 -1.19 0.07 -10.65
N SER A 138 -2.24 0.31 -9.86
CA SER A 138 -2.44 -0.26 -8.54
C SER A 138 -3.41 -1.44 -8.63
N PHE A 139 -2.91 -2.65 -8.54
CA PHE A 139 -3.69 -3.89 -8.65
C PHE A 139 -4.09 -4.35 -7.27
N ASP A 140 -5.40 -4.54 -7.07
CA ASP A 140 -5.90 -5.19 -5.87
C ASP A 140 -7.32 -5.75 -6.12
N PRO A 141 -7.59 -7.04 -5.83
CA PRO A 141 -8.92 -7.62 -5.93
C PRO A 141 -9.90 -7.18 -4.81
N SER A 142 -9.40 -6.69 -3.67
CA SER A 142 -10.22 -6.29 -2.52
C SER A 142 -11.11 -5.09 -2.84
N GLN A 143 -12.42 -5.28 -2.68
CA GLN A 143 -13.39 -4.21 -2.83
C GLN A 143 -13.21 -3.11 -1.78
N THR A 144 -12.80 -3.47 -0.56
CA THR A 144 -12.57 -2.52 0.55
C THR A 144 -11.34 -1.67 0.29
N ALA A 145 -10.22 -2.30 -0.02
CA ALA A 145 -8.96 -1.65 -0.39
C ALA A 145 -9.18 -0.66 -1.52
N GLN A 146 -9.84 -1.10 -2.60
CA GLN A 146 -10.12 -0.25 -3.77
C GLN A 146 -11.06 0.93 -3.45
N LYS A 147 -12.05 0.75 -2.57
CA LYS A 147 -12.91 1.85 -2.12
C LYS A 147 -12.10 2.90 -1.36
N VAL A 148 -11.16 2.49 -0.52
CA VAL A 148 -10.33 3.42 0.26
C VAL A 148 -9.27 4.07 -0.63
N LEU A 149 -8.57 3.33 -1.48
CA LEU A 149 -7.60 3.90 -2.42
C LEU A 149 -8.26 4.95 -3.33
N LYS A 150 -9.48 4.72 -3.82
CA LYS A 150 -10.24 5.74 -4.56
C LYS A 150 -10.52 7.01 -3.74
N LYS A 151 -10.81 6.88 -2.44
CA LYS A 151 -10.96 8.05 -1.55
C LYS A 151 -9.62 8.78 -1.39
N VAL A 152 -8.52 8.05 -1.18
CA VAL A 152 -7.17 8.62 -1.09
C VAL A 152 -6.84 9.40 -2.36
N ILE A 153 -7.05 8.80 -3.53
CA ILE A 153 -6.86 9.44 -4.84
C ILE A 153 -7.67 10.74 -4.93
N ASN A 154 -8.96 10.69 -4.59
CA ASN A 154 -9.85 11.84 -4.70
C ASN A 154 -9.46 12.97 -3.74
N PHE A 155 -9.15 12.66 -2.47
CA PHE A 155 -8.77 13.67 -1.49
C PHE A 155 -7.42 14.33 -1.79
N ASN A 156 -6.51 13.62 -2.46
CA ASN A 156 -5.17 14.11 -2.78
C ASN A 156 -5.01 14.54 -4.25
N GLU A 157 -6.11 14.58 -5.02
CA GLU A 157 -6.15 15.03 -6.41
C GLU A 157 -5.12 14.29 -7.33
N LEU A 158 -4.93 12.99 -7.09
CA LEU A 158 -3.94 12.18 -7.79
C LEU A 158 -4.49 11.71 -9.14
N SER A 159 -4.00 12.29 -10.24
CA SER A 159 -4.52 12.02 -11.59
C SER A 159 -3.79 10.88 -12.32
N ASN A 160 -2.67 10.43 -11.79
CA ASN A 160 -1.76 9.46 -12.41
C ASN A 160 -1.79 8.07 -11.74
N ILE A 161 -2.72 7.82 -10.82
CA ILE A 161 -2.96 6.48 -10.26
C ILE A 161 -4.14 5.83 -10.99
N LYS A 162 -3.90 4.65 -11.54
CA LYS A 162 -4.92 3.79 -12.12
C LYS A 162 -5.20 2.61 -11.22
N VAL A 163 -6.39 2.64 -10.63
CA VAL A 163 -6.97 1.49 -9.91
C VAL A 163 -7.28 0.36 -10.89
N VAL A 164 -6.73 -0.83 -10.64
CA VAL A 164 -6.99 -2.06 -11.38
C VAL A 164 -7.62 -3.10 -10.45
N HIS A 165 -8.93 -3.29 -10.59
CA HIS A 165 -9.68 -4.25 -9.78
C HIS A 165 -9.55 -5.68 -10.33
N LYS A 166 -8.33 -6.20 -10.30
CA LYS A 166 -7.98 -7.57 -10.74
C LYS A 166 -6.87 -8.12 -9.85
N ALA A 167 -6.88 -9.42 -9.62
CA ALA A 167 -5.71 -10.10 -9.06
C ALA A 167 -4.69 -10.44 -10.17
N ILE A 168 -3.45 -10.66 -9.76
CA ILE A 168 -2.36 -11.06 -10.65
C ILE A 168 -1.96 -12.51 -10.35
N ALA A 169 -1.89 -13.34 -11.40
CA ALA A 169 -1.44 -14.73 -11.31
C ALA A 169 -0.73 -15.18 -12.59
N ASP A 170 -0.50 -16.49 -12.73
CA ASP A 170 0.13 -17.12 -13.91
C ASP A 170 -0.86 -17.43 -15.05
N ARG A 171 -2.16 -17.17 -14.86
CA ARG A 171 -3.20 -17.32 -15.88
C ARG A 171 -4.32 -16.30 -15.68
N ALA A 172 -4.93 -15.87 -16.78
CA ALA A 172 -6.16 -15.07 -16.73
C ALA A 172 -7.38 -15.96 -16.43
N GLY A 173 -8.40 -15.39 -15.79
CA GLY A 173 -9.63 -16.11 -15.47
C GLY A 173 -10.47 -15.42 -14.39
N MET A 174 -11.30 -16.22 -13.74
CA MET A 174 -12.07 -15.82 -12.57
C MET A 174 -11.68 -16.76 -11.43
N GLU A 175 -11.40 -16.22 -10.26
CA GLU A 175 -11.05 -17.01 -9.07
C GLU A 175 -11.87 -16.56 -7.86
N SER A 176 -12.01 -17.43 -6.87
CA SER A 176 -12.59 -17.04 -5.60
C SER A 176 -11.59 -16.21 -4.79
N PHE A 177 -12.08 -15.18 -4.12
CA PHE A 177 -11.29 -14.30 -3.28
C PHE A 177 -11.95 -14.16 -1.91
N ILE A 178 -11.14 -14.27 -0.87
CA ILE A 178 -11.55 -14.13 0.52
C ILE A 178 -11.04 -12.78 1.02
N GLU A 179 -11.98 -11.96 1.44
CA GLU A 179 -11.71 -10.65 2.03
C GLU A 179 -12.13 -10.65 3.49
N TYR A 180 -11.16 -10.49 4.39
CA TYR A 180 -11.46 -10.34 5.82
C TYR A 180 -12.09 -8.98 6.10
N THR A 181 -13.10 -8.98 6.96
CA THR A 181 -13.91 -7.78 7.23
C THR A 181 -13.35 -6.96 8.40
N ALA A 182 -13.61 -5.65 8.39
CA ALA A 182 -13.05 -4.71 9.36
C ALA A 182 -13.67 -4.79 10.78
N ASP A 183 -14.70 -5.60 10.97
CA ASP A 183 -15.33 -5.89 12.27
C ASP A 183 -14.63 -7.01 13.05
N ASN A 184 -13.55 -7.56 12.51
CA ASN A 184 -12.61 -8.38 13.26
C ASN A 184 -11.95 -7.57 14.38
N GLU A 185 -11.68 -8.19 15.53
CA GLU A 185 -10.95 -7.55 16.64
C GLU A 185 -9.50 -7.18 16.25
N LEU A 186 -9.00 -7.76 15.16
CA LEU A 186 -7.66 -7.56 14.62
C LEU A 186 -7.73 -6.70 13.36
N SER A 187 -7.29 -5.45 13.47
CA SER A 187 -7.36 -4.46 12.37
C SER A 187 -6.46 -4.79 11.18
N TRP A 188 -5.47 -5.68 11.34
CA TRP A 188 -4.60 -6.15 10.26
C TRP A 188 -5.26 -7.23 9.39
N ALA A 189 -6.36 -7.85 9.85
CA ALA A 189 -6.98 -8.98 9.16
C ALA A 189 -7.36 -8.65 7.72
N SER A 190 -7.85 -7.43 7.46
CA SER A 190 -8.21 -6.99 6.10
C SER A 190 -7.02 -6.91 5.14
N ASP A 191 -5.80 -6.70 5.66
CA ASP A 191 -4.56 -6.69 4.86
C ASP A 191 -4.15 -8.11 4.44
N ALA A 192 -4.55 -9.14 5.20
CA ALA A 192 -4.21 -10.55 4.94
C ALA A 192 -5.21 -11.27 3.99
N SER A 193 -5.91 -10.52 3.13
CA SER A 193 -6.91 -11.08 2.21
C SER A 193 -6.25 -11.92 1.11
N SER A 194 -6.84 -13.06 0.72
CA SER A 194 -6.15 -14.03 -0.15
C SER A 194 -7.07 -14.70 -1.17
N LEU A 195 -6.48 -15.16 -2.29
CA LEU A 195 -7.13 -16.03 -3.27
C LEU A 195 -7.14 -17.51 -2.84
N TYR A 196 -6.50 -17.86 -1.72
CA TYR A 196 -6.38 -19.25 -1.28
C TYR A 196 -7.26 -19.56 -0.07
N ALA A 197 -8.18 -20.53 -0.23
CA ALA A 197 -9.17 -20.85 0.79
C ALA A 197 -8.65 -21.69 1.96
N GLU A 198 -7.55 -22.43 1.79
CA GLU A 198 -7.04 -23.28 2.90
C GLU A 198 -6.24 -22.50 3.94
N THR A 199 -6.04 -21.19 3.73
CA THR A 199 -5.47 -20.24 4.70
C THR A 199 -6.53 -19.42 5.45
N ILE A 200 -7.82 -19.77 5.32
CA ILE A 200 -8.89 -19.11 6.07
C ILE A 200 -8.68 -19.36 7.57
N ASP A 201 -8.52 -18.30 8.34
CA ASP A 201 -8.66 -18.35 9.78
C ASP A 201 -10.17 -18.39 10.11
N PRO A 202 -10.69 -19.51 10.63
CA PRO A 202 -12.12 -19.64 10.92
C PRO A 202 -12.58 -18.74 12.07
N THR A 203 -11.64 -18.12 12.81
CA THR A 203 -11.95 -17.19 13.89
C THR A 203 -12.20 -15.77 13.40
N LEU A 204 -11.91 -15.49 12.13
CA LEU A 204 -12.06 -14.16 11.53
C LEU A 204 -13.28 -14.11 10.59
N ASN A 205 -14.05 -13.03 10.73
CA ASN A 205 -15.13 -12.69 9.82
C ASN A 205 -14.55 -12.37 8.44
N HIS A 206 -15.14 -12.95 7.41
CA HIS A 206 -14.74 -12.75 6.03
C HIS A 206 -15.95 -12.80 5.09
N VAL A 207 -15.75 -12.28 3.89
CA VAL A 207 -16.65 -12.46 2.75
C VAL A 207 -15.89 -13.15 1.63
N GLU A 208 -16.61 -13.96 0.86
CA GLU A 208 -16.07 -14.64 -0.32
C GLU A 208 -16.81 -14.14 -1.56
N TYR A 209 -16.06 -13.78 -2.60
CA TYR A 209 -16.62 -13.40 -3.89
C TYR A 209 -15.65 -13.69 -5.03
N THR A 210 -16.19 -13.81 -6.24
CA THR A 210 -15.38 -14.05 -7.44
C THR A 210 -14.75 -12.75 -7.94
N VAL A 211 -13.46 -12.80 -8.27
CA VAL A 211 -12.70 -11.69 -8.85
C VAL A 211 -12.10 -12.06 -10.20
N GLU A 212 -11.87 -11.05 -11.03
CA GLU A 212 -11.13 -11.23 -12.27
C GLU A 212 -9.64 -11.35 -11.98
N VAL A 213 -8.99 -12.29 -12.65
CA VAL A 213 -7.55 -12.54 -12.59
C VAL A 213 -6.96 -12.26 -13.97
N THR A 214 -5.83 -11.57 -14.00
CA THR A 214 -5.04 -11.33 -15.21
C THR A 214 -3.58 -11.70 -14.97
N THR A 215 -2.81 -11.80 -16.04
CA THR A 215 -1.35 -11.89 -15.95
C THR A 215 -0.72 -10.50 -16.15
N ILE A 216 0.52 -10.32 -15.69
CA ILE A 216 1.28 -9.10 -15.96
C ILE A 216 1.50 -8.96 -17.47
N ASP A 217 1.85 -10.06 -18.16
CA ASP A 217 2.10 -10.07 -19.60
C ASP A 217 0.86 -9.62 -20.40
N ASP A 218 -0.31 -10.15 -20.08
CA ASP A 218 -1.55 -9.77 -20.78
C ASP A 218 -1.90 -8.29 -20.54
N TYR A 219 -1.75 -7.82 -19.31
CA TYR A 219 -2.04 -6.43 -18.96
C TYR A 219 -1.11 -5.45 -19.69
N VAL A 220 0.18 -5.78 -19.74
CA VAL A 220 1.21 -5.02 -20.45
C VAL A 220 0.93 -4.99 -21.95
N ALA A 221 0.71 -6.15 -22.57
CA ALA A 221 0.48 -6.27 -24.00
C ALA A 221 -0.79 -5.53 -24.45
N GLN A 222 -1.88 -5.64 -23.70
CA GLN A 222 -3.15 -4.97 -24.03
C GLN A 222 -3.07 -3.44 -23.98
N ARG A 223 -2.10 -2.89 -23.24
CA ARG A 223 -2.00 -1.44 -22.99
C ARG A 223 -0.75 -0.81 -23.59
N GLY A 224 0.18 -1.60 -24.14
CA GLY A 224 1.46 -1.11 -24.64
C GLY A 224 2.28 -0.43 -23.56
N LEU A 225 2.31 -1.00 -22.35
CA LEU A 225 3.02 -0.42 -21.21
C LEU A 225 4.45 -0.94 -21.13
N GLU A 226 5.34 -0.13 -20.55
CA GLU A 226 6.74 -0.50 -20.32
C GLU A 226 7.06 -0.21 -18.85
N PRO A 227 6.77 -1.14 -17.92
CA PRO A 227 6.94 -0.88 -16.50
C PRO A 227 8.42 -0.71 -16.16
N LYS A 228 8.75 0.34 -15.42
CA LYS A 228 10.11 0.60 -14.92
C LYS A 228 10.40 -0.15 -13.62
N ALA A 229 9.40 -0.23 -12.75
CA ALA A 229 9.46 -0.99 -11.52
C ALA A 229 8.11 -1.64 -11.20
N ILE A 230 8.15 -2.73 -10.45
CA ILE A 230 6.97 -3.51 -10.02
C ILE A 230 7.13 -3.85 -8.54
N LYS A 231 6.18 -3.43 -7.69
CA LYS A 231 5.98 -4.03 -6.37
C LYS A 231 5.09 -5.27 -6.51
N ILE A 232 5.39 -6.33 -5.76
CA ILE A 232 4.55 -7.52 -5.63
C ILE A 232 4.39 -7.86 -4.15
N ASP A 233 3.15 -7.85 -3.69
CA ASP A 233 2.76 -8.20 -2.33
C ASP A 233 1.37 -8.86 -2.37
N ILE A 234 1.33 -10.16 -2.61
CA ILE A 234 0.07 -10.86 -2.96
C ILE A 234 -0.10 -12.16 -2.18
N GLU A 235 0.31 -12.14 -0.91
CA GLU A 235 -0.06 -13.13 0.10
C GLU A 235 0.15 -14.59 -0.35
N GLY A 236 1.34 -14.88 -0.90
CA GLY A 236 1.77 -16.22 -1.28
C GLY A 236 1.64 -16.54 -2.76
N PHE A 237 1.11 -15.62 -3.56
CA PHE A 237 1.01 -15.77 -5.01
C PHE A 237 2.22 -15.22 -5.78
N GLU A 238 3.28 -14.78 -5.09
CA GLU A 238 4.38 -13.99 -5.68
C GLU A 238 5.01 -14.70 -6.89
N LEU A 239 5.35 -15.98 -6.75
CA LEU A 239 5.94 -16.78 -7.82
C LEU A 239 5.01 -16.91 -9.05
N TYR A 240 3.71 -17.03 -8.84
CA TYR A 240 2.74 -17.18 -9.91
C TYR A 240 2.54 -15.86 -10.65
N GLY A 241 2.47 -14.74 -9.92
CA GLY A 241 2.47 -13.41 -10.54
C GLY A 241 3.70 -13.17 -11.40
N LEU A 242 4.89 -13.54 -10.91
CA LEU A 242 6.14 -13.47 -11.68
C LEU A 242 6.11 -14.37 -12.93
N ARG A 243 5.59 -15.60 -12.82
CA ARG A 243 5.45 -16.51 -13.98
C ARG A 243 4.50 -15.94 -15.04
N GLY A 244 3.41 -15.32 -14.62
CA GLY A 244 2.49 -14.57 -15.50
C GLY A 244 3.09 -13.29 -16.09
N GLY A 245 4.23 -12.84 -15.60
CA GLY A 245 4.96 -11.67 -16.12
C GLY A 245 6.24 -12.02 -16.86
N LYS A 246 6.50 -13.29 -17.16
CA LYS A 246 7.81 -13.73 -17.65
C LYS A 246 8.27 -12.95 -18.89
N LYS A 247 7.39 -12.71 -19.88
CA LYS A 247 7.78 -11.98 -21.11
C LYS A 247 8.08 -10.52 -20.80
N THR A 248 7.28 -9.89 -19.95
CA THR A 248 7.49 -8.51 -19.48
C THR A 248 8.83 -8.37 -18.76
N LEU A 249 9.13 -9.32 -17.87
CA LEU A 249 10.39 -9.34 -17.13
C LEU A 249 11.59 -9.55 -18.06
N GLU A 250 11.48 -10.43 -19.06
CA GLU A 250 12.53 -10.65 -20.07
C GLU A 250 12.72 -9.44 -20.99
N GLN A 251 11.64 -8.74 -21.36
CA GLN A 251 11.66 -7.66 -22.33
C GLN A 251 12.08 -6.32 -21.71
N PHE A 252 11.49 -5.94 -20.57
CA PHE A 252 11.66 -4.61 -19.98
C PHE A 252 12.59 -4.60 -18.77
N ALA A 253 12.85 -5.78 -18.19
CA ALA A 253 13.71 -5.94 -17.02
C ALA A 253 13.42 -4.90 -15.91
N PRO A 254 12.17 -4.75 -15.44
CA PRO A 254 11.84 -3.77 -14.39
C PRO A 254 12.57 -4.08 -13.08
N TYR A 255 12.81 -3.07 -12.26
CA TYR A 255 13.19 -3.27 -10.86
C TYR A 255 12.03 -3.92 -10.08
N LEU A 256 12.32 -4.89 -9.21
CA LEU A 256 11.28 -5.58 -8.45
C LEU A 256 11.48 -5.38 -6.94
N CYS A 257 10.38 -5.11 -6.24
CA CYS A 257 10.31 -5.17 -4.78
C CYS A 257 9.22 -6.18 -4.42
N ILE A 258 9.59 -7.27 -3.76
CA ILE A 258 8.69 -8.41 -3.57
C ILE A 258 8.63 -8.76 -2.08
N ASP A 259 7.45 -8.69 -1.47
CA ASP A 259 7.24 -9.16 -0.11
C ASP A 259 6.99 -10.67 -0.13
N ILE A 260 7.85 -11.43 0.55
CA ILE A 260 7.87 -12.89 0.49
C ILE A 260 6.96 -13.48 1.56
N HIS A 261 5.92 -14.16 1.11
CA HIS A 261 4.99 -14.90 1.94
C HIS A 261 5.24 -16.42 1.85
N ARG A 262 4.38 -17.19 2.53
CA ARG A 262 4.31 -18.63 2.32
C ARG A 262 3.59 -18.89 1.00
N ASP A 263 4.21 -19.67 0.13
CA ASP A 263 3.62 -20.06 -1.14
C ASP A 263 2.34 -20.86 -0.91
N VAL A 264 1.28 -20.45 -1.59
CA VAL A 264 -0.07 -21.00 -1.38
C VAL A 264 -0.20 -22.48 -1.73
N LYS A 265 0.67 -23.06 -2.57
CA LYS A 265 0.58 -24.48 -2.95
C LYS A 265 1.46 -25.37 -2.09
N THR A 266 2.57 -24.85 -1.59
CA THR A 266 3.58 -25.65 -0.87
C THR A 266 3.57 -25.40 0.63
N GLY A 267 3.07 -24.25 1.10
CA GLY A 267 3.12 -23.81 2.50
C GLY A 267 4.52 -23.38 2.99
N GLU A 268 5.54 -23.56 2.16
CA GLU A 268 6.92 -23.14 2.38
C GLU A 268 7.13 -21.69 1.95
N SER A 269 8.29 -21.10 2.25
CA SER A 269 8.60 -19.75 1.77
C SER A 269 8.57 -19.67 0.24
N ALA A 270 7.84 -18.69 -0.32
CA ALA A 270 7.80 -18.42 -1.76
C ALA A 270 9.18 -18.12 -2.35
N LEU A 271 10.14 -17.67 -1.52
CA LEU A 271 11.53 -17.41 -1.92
C LEU A 271 12.17 -18.62 -2.63
N LEU A 272 11.86 -19.84 -2.18
CA LEU A 272 12.40 -21.07 -2.74
C LEU A 272 12.11 -21.22 -4.25
N GLY A 273 11.00 -20.64 -4.73
CA GLY A 273 10.68 -20.59 -6.14
C GLY A 273 11.03 -19.25 -6.81
N VAL A 274 10.87 -18.13 -6.10
CA VAL A 274 11.12 -16.77 -6.60
C VAL A 274 12.59 -16.57 -6.94
N GLU A 275 13.50 -16.95 -6.05
CA GLU A 275 14.95 -16.75 -6.23
C GLU A 275 15.49 -17.44 -7.49
N PRO A 276 15.34 -18.77 -7.68
CA PRO A 276 15.88 -19.43 -8.87
C PRO A 276 15.18 -18.96 -10.16
N PHE A 277 13.91 -18.58 -10.09
CA PHE A 277 13.19 -18.03 -11.24
C PHE A 277 13.82 -16.70 -11.70
N LEU A 278 14.02 -15.76 -10.79
CA LEU A 278 14.57 -14.44 -11.11
C LEU A 278 16.07 -14.47 -11.44
N GLN A 279 16.85 -15.31 -10.75
CA GLN A 279 18.26 -15.51 -11.11
C GLN A 279 18.43 -16.00 -12.54
N LYS A 280 17.56 -16.93 -13.00
CA LYS A 280 17.55 -17.40 -14.39
C LYS A 280 17.22 -16.29 -15.40
N LEU A 281 16.42 -15.30 -14.99
CA LEU A 281 16.11 -14.11 -15.79
C LEU A 281 17.19 -13.02 -15.70
N GLY A 282 18.28 -13.25 -14.97
CA GLY A 282 19.40 -12.31 -14.88
C GLY A 282 19.22 -11.21 -13.83
N TYR A 283 18.43 -11.44 -12.79
CA TYR A 283 18.32 -10.52 -11.65
C TYR A 283 19.37 -10.80 -10.57
N ASP A 284 19.87 -9.73 -9.95
CA ASP A 284 20.54 -9.75 -8.65
C ASP A 284 19.51 -9.50 -7.56
N LEU A 285 19.51 -10.35 -6.52
CA LEU A 285 18.54 -10.31 -5.44
C LEU A 285 19.25 -9.91 -4.14
N ARG A 286 18.62 -9.00 -3.40
CA ARG A 286 19.02 -8.64 -2.03
C ARG A 286 17.79 -8.72 -1.13
N MET A 287 17.84 -9.59 -0.13
CA MET A 287 16.77 -9.73 0.86
C MET A 287 17.06 -8.83 2.07
N GLU A 288 16.06 -8.10 2.54
CA GLU A 288 16.07 -7.42 3.83
C GLU A 288 14.72 -7.66 4.51
N ASP A 289 14.73 -8.18 5.73
CA ASP A 289 13.55 -8.66 6.45
C ASP A 289 12.70 -9.65 5.62
N HIS A 290 11.47 -9.28 5.26
CA HIS A 290 10.56 -10.09 4.46
C HIS A 290 10.54 -9.69 2.97
N ALA A 291 11.24 -8.60 2.60
CA ALA A 291 11.26 -8.07 1.25
C ALA A 291 12.50 -8.53 0.47
N VAL A 292 12.32 -8.77 -0.83
CA VAL A 292 13.40 -9.03 -1.77
C VAL A 292 13.44 -7.92 -2.83
N TYR A 293 14.59 -7.25 -2.88
CA TYR A 293 14.88 -6.21 -3.84
C TYR A 293 15.66 -6.80 -5.02
N CYS A 294 15.08 -6.79 -6.20
CA CYS A 294 15.65 -7.39 -7.40
C CYS A 294 16.08 -6.31 -8.39
N THR A 295 17.37 -6.31 -8.71
CA THR A 295 17.96 -5.42 -9.71
C THR A 295 18.28 -6.21 -10.97
N PRO A 296 17.81 -5.80 -12.15
CA PRO A 296 18.22 -6.46 -13.39
C PRO A 296 19.72 -6.27 -13.61
N LYS A 297 20.47 -7.35 -13.89
CA LYS A 297 21.85 -7.20 -14.39
C LYS A 297 21.74 -6.47 -15.70
N LYS A 298 22.48 -5.35 -15.86
CA LYS A 298 22.50 -4.55 -17.09
C LYS A 298 22.42 -5.49 -18.30
N LEU A 299 21.32 -5.41 -19.05
CA LEU A 299 21.29 -5.96 -20.39
C LEU A 299 22.48 -5.30 -21.09
N VAL A 300 23.47 -6.11 -21.48
CA VAL A 300 24.52 -5.63 -22.38
C VAL A 300 23.76 -5.11 -23.58
N ASN A 301 23.69 -3.78 -23.73
CA ASN A 301 23.00 -3.13 -24.83
C ASN A 301 23.41 -3.83 -26.13
N SER A 302 22.52 -4.61 -26.73
CA SER A 302 22.54 -4.82 -28.17
C SER A 302 22.01 -3.53 -28.81
N ALA A 303 22.75 -2.44 -28.62
CA ALA A 303 22.73 -1.31 -29.51
C ALA A 303 23.40 -1.80 -30.81
N GLY A 304 22.57 -2.31 -31.73
CA GLY A 304 23.04 -2.88 -32.97
C GLY A 304 21.94 -3.65 -33.69
N ARG A 305 20.93 -2.94 -34.18
CA ARG A 305 20.28 -3.14 -35.50
C ARG A 305 19.29 -2.02 -35.77
#